data_AF-A0A845I2C4-F1
#
_entry.id   AF-A0A845I2C4-F1
#
_cell.length_a   1.000
_cell.length_b   1.000
_cell.length_c   1.000
_cell.angle_alpha   90.00
_cell.angle_beta   90.00
_cell.angle_gamma   90.00
#
_symmetry.space_group_name_H-M   'P 1'
#
loop_
_entity.id
_entity.type
_entity.pdbx_description
1 polymer ?
#
loop_
_entity_poly.entity_id
_entity_poly.type
_entity_poly.pdbx_seq_one_letter_code
_entity_poly.pdbx_strand_id
1 'polypeptide(L)' 'MVNSTPTPAEKRRDSINHLRWQAKAVANLLSAIHLLPADDQQATMETTSRLADELAGDLSALVRGAA' A
#
# COMPACT_ATOMS: atom_id res chain seq x y z
N MET A 1 -10.47 31.54 1.35
CA MET A 1 -10.16 30.10 1.39
C MET A 1 -9.52 29.80 2.72
N VAL A 2 -10.16 28.98 3.56
CA VAL A 2 -9.64 28.65 4.89
C VAL A 2 -8.63 27.50 4.71
N ASN A 3 -7.34 27.81 4.79
CA ASN A 3 -6.27 26.80 4.81
C ASN A 3 -6.30 26.11 6.18
N SER A 4 -7.13 25.08 6.33
CA SER A 4 -7.15 24.27 7.54
C SER A 4 -5.98 23.30 7.46
N THR A 5 -4.92 23.54 8.24
CA THR A 5 -3.82 22.58 8.37
C THR A 5 -4.37 21.33 9.06
N PRO A 6 -4.25 20.13 8.45
CA PRO A 6 -4.76 18.92 9.05
C PRO A 6 -4.05 18.67 10.37
N THR A 7 -4.85 18.36 11.38
CA THR A 7 -4.38 17.98 12.71
C THR A 7 -3.52 16.71 12.62
N PRO A 8 -2.62 16.46 13.60
CA PRO A 8 -1.84 15.22 13.63
C PRO A 8 -2.71 13.95 13.61
N ALA A 9 -3.90 14.00 14.20
CA ALA A 9 -4.86 12.90 14.19
C ALA A 9 -5.46 12.65 12.80
N GLU A 10 -5.79 13.70 12.06
CA GLU A 10 -6.27 13.60 10.68
C GLU A 10 -5.19 13.04 9.76
N LYS A 11 -3.95 13.54 9.88
CA LYS A 11 -2.80 13.00 9.11
C LYS A 11 -2.61 11.51 9.36
N ARG A 12 -2.62 11.08 10.62
CA ARG A 12 -2.49 9.65 10.98
C ARG A 12 -3.62 8.81 10.39
N ARG A 13 -4.87 9.29 10.47
CA ARG A 13 -6.03 8.60 9.90
C ARG A 13 -5.89 8.44 8.38
N ASP A 14 -5.45 9.49 7.71
CA ASP A 14 -5.27 9.49 6.26
C ASP A 14 -4.15 8.53 5.85
N SER A 15 -3.02 8.48 6.58
CA SER A 15 -1.97 7.48 6.38
C SER A 15 -2.48 6.05 6.55
N ILE A 16 -3.27 5.78 7.59
CA ILE A 16 -3.88 4.45 7.81
C ILE A 16 -4.80 4.07 6.64
N ASN A 17 -5.64 5.00 6.18
CA ASN A 17 -6.55 4.76 5.06
C ASN A 17 -5.78 4.52 3.76
N HIS A 18 -4.69 5.25 3.54
CA HIS A 18 -3.82 5.06 2.39
C HIS A 18 -3.17 3.68 2.38
N LEU A 19 -2.58 3.25 3.50
CA LEU A 19 -1.96 1.93 3.63
C LEU A 19 -2.98 0.80 3.46
N ARG A 20 -4.19 0.95 4.00
CA ARG A 20 -5.29 -0.01 3.78
C ARG A 20 -5.67 -0.11 2.30
N TRP A 21 -5.72 1.01 1.61
CA TRP A 21 -6.02 1.02 0.18
C TRP A 21 -4.91 0.32 -0.63
N GLN A 22 -3.64 0.61 -0.33
CA GLN A 22 -2.50 -0.06 -0.98
C GLN A 22 -2.50 -1.57 -0.72
N ALA A 23 -2.76 -2.00 0.52
CA ALA A 23 -2.87 -3.42 0.87
C ALA A 23 -3.92 -4.14 0.01
N LYS A 24 -5.08 -3.50 -0.18
CA LYS A 24 -6.14 -4.04 -1.02
C LYS A 24 -5.73 -4.10 -2.49
N ALA A 25 -5.03 -3.09 -3.00
CA ALA A 25 -4.54 -3.09 -4.38
C ALA A 25 -3.52 -4.22 -4.63
N VAL A 26 -2.55 -4.42 -3.73
CA VAL A 26 -1.57 -5.51 -3.80
C VAL A 26 -2.26 -6.87 -3.75
N ALA A 27 -3.20 -7.07 -2.81
CA ALA A 27 -3.95 -8.32 -2.71
C ALA A 27 -4.76 -8.62 -3.98
N ASN A 28 -5.39 -7.59 -4.56
CA ASN A 28 -6.13 -7.74 -5.81
C ASN A 28 -5.21 -8.14 -6.97
N LEU A 29 -4.03 -7.51 -7.10
CA LEU A 29 -3.04 -7.85 -8.14
C LEU A 29 -2.58 -9.30 -8.01
N LEU A 30 -2.23 -9.75 -6.80
CA LEU A 30 -1.84 -11.14 -6.55
C LEU A 30 -2.98 -12.11 -6.88
N SER A 31 -4.21 -11.77 -6.52
CA SER A 31 -5.38 -12.62 -6.81
C SER A 31 -5.66 -12.75 -8.30
N ALA A 32 -5.36 -11.71 -9.10
CA ALA A 32 -5.64 -11.64 -10.52
C ALA A 32 -4.45 -12.06 -11.40
N ILE A 33 -3.30 -12.41 -10.82
CA ILE A 33 -2.07 -12.66 -11.58
C ILE A 33 -2.23 -13.76 -12.63
N HIS A 34 -3.02 -14.78 -12.32
CA HIS A 34 -3.32 -15.91 -13.20
C HIS A 34 -4.10 -15.52 -14.47
N LEU A 35 -4.65 -14.30 -14.52
CA LEU A 35 -5.35 -13.76 -15.68
C LEU A 35 -4.39 -13.11 -16.70
N LEU A 36 -3.12 -12.90 -16.32
CA LEU A 36 -2.11 -12.33 -17.21
C LEU A 36 -1.51 -13.39 -18.15
N PRO A 37 -1.01 -12.99 -19.33
CA PRO A 37 -0.17 -13.85 -20.15
C PRO A 37 1.00 -14.42 -19.36
N ALA A 38 1.37 -15.68 -19.62
CA ALA A 38 2.42 -16.38 -18.86
C ALA A 38 3.75 -15.59 -18.82
N ASP A 39 4.08 -14.91 -19.92
CA ASP A 39 5.29 -14.08 -20.04
C ASP A 39 5.28 -12.88 -19.07
N ASP A 40 4.11 -12.36 -18.73
CA ASP A 40 3.93 -11.20 -17.86
C ASP A 40 3.71 -11.59 -16.38
N GLN A 41 3.35 -12.86 -16.11
CA GLN A 41 3.04 -13.33 -14.76
C GLN A 41 4.24 -13.21 -13.84
N GLN A 42 5.43 -13.63 -14.28
CA GLN A 42 6.62 -13.60 -13.43
C GLN A 42 7.01 -12.16 -13.07
N ALA A 43 7.10 -11.28 -14.06
CA ALA A 43 7.46 -9.87 -13.84
C ALA A 43 6.45 -9.15 -12.94
N THR A 44 5.16 -9.46 -13.12
CA THR A 44 4.10 -8.92 -12.26
C THR A 44 4.19 -9.47 -10.83
N MET A 45 4.52 -10.75 -10.66
CA MET A 45 4.67 -11.38 -9.36
C MET A 45 5.83 -10.76 -8.58
N GLU A 46 6.97 -10.58 -9.23
CA GLU A 46 8.16 -9.95 -8.63
C GLU A 46 7.86 -8.51 -8.22
N THR A 47 7.25 -7.73 -9.11
CA THR A 47 6.87 -6.33 -8.84
C THR A 47 5.88 -6.24 -7.69
N THR A 48 4.84 -7.08 -7.70
CA THR A 48 3.79 -7.05 -6.68
C THR A 48 4.32 -7.53 -5.31
N SER A 49 5.25 -8.48 -5.31
CA SER A 49 5.92 -8.93 -4.07
C SER A 49 6.77 -7.81 -3.48
N ARG A 50 7.54 -7.08 -4.30
CA ARG A 50 8.31 -5.92 -3.82
C ARG A 50 7.42 -4.83 -3.24
N LEU A 51 6.28 -4.54 -3.88
CA LEU A 51 5.29 -3.59 -3.35
C LEU A 51 4.70 -4.06 -2.02
N ALA A 52 4.51 -5.37 -1.83
CA ALA A 52 4.05 -5.93 -0.56
C ALA A 52 5.09 -5.73 0.56
N ASP A 53 6.38 -5.90 0.26
CA ASP A 53 7.46 -5.69 1.23
C ASP A 53 7.59 -4.20 1.62
N GLU A 54 7.51 -3.30 0.66
CA GLU A 54 7.50 -1.84 0.90
C GLU A 54 6.32 -1.46 1.82
N LEU A 55 5.13 -1.96 1.51
CA LEU A 55 3.93 -1.74 2.32
C LEU A 55 4.07 -2.31 3.74
N ALA A 56 4.70 -3.48 3.90
CA ALA A 56 4.98 -4.05 5.21
C ALA A 56 5.94 -3.17 6.02
N GLY A 57 6.92 -2.56 5.35
CA GLY A 57 7.82 -1.55 5.93
C GLY A 57 7.06 -0.33 6.46
N ASP A 58 6.17 0.24 5.64
CA ASP A 58 5.37 1.41 5.99
C ASP A 58 4.37 1.12 7.13
N LEU A 59 3.71 -0.05 7.09
CA LEU A 59 2.85 -0.51 8.19
C LEU A 59 3.65 -0.65 9.49
N SER A 60 4.86 -1.20 9.42
CA SER A 60 5.72 -1.33 10.59
C SER A 60 6.17 0.03 11.14
N ALA A 61 6.49 0.99 10.27
CA ALA A 61 6.82 2.36 10.66
C ALA A 61 5.63 3.06 11.34
N LEU A 62 4.42 2.90 10.78
CA LEU A 62 3.19 3.44 11.35
C LEU A 62 2.90 2.86 12.74
N VAL A 63 3.02 1.54 12.90
CA VAL A 63 2.79 0.86 14.20
C VAL A 63 3.79 1.32 15.26
N ARG A 64 5.04 1.60 14.87
CA ARG A 64 6.06 2.17 15.76
C ARG A 64 5.87 3.67 16.05
N GLY A 65 4.94 4.35 15.37
CA GLY A 65 4.72 5.79 15.51
C GLY A 65 5.80 6.65 14.86
N ALA A 66 6.55 6.11 13.89
CA ALA A 66 7.60 6.82 13.14
C ALA A 66 7.10 7.41 11.82
N ALA A 67 5.79 7.34 11.55
CA ALA A 67 5.12 7.80 10.33
C ALA A 67 4.26 9.05 10.55
#